data_AF-A0A532VFZ5-F1
#
_entry.id   AF-A0A532VFZ5-F1
#
_cell.length_a   1.000
_cell.length_b   1.000
_cell.length_c   1.000
_cell.angle_alpha   90.00
_cell.angle_beta   90.00
_cell.angle_gamma   90.00
#
_symmetry.space_group_name_H-M   'P 1'
#
loop_
_entity.id
_entity.type
_entity.pdbx_description
1 polymer ?
#
loop_
_entity_poly.entity_id
_entity_poly.type
_entity_poly.pdbx_seq_one_letter_code
_entity_poly.pdbx_strand_id
1 'polypeptide(L)'
;MRWFLLILIFILGLAGMEVYKHMELIRNSYTVQRLQSKIKNVEKENAVLKRKISTSLSLRRLEVYARERLKLGEPEEVRFIRKDSPRD
;
A
#
# COMPACT_ATOMS: atom_id res chain seq x y z
N MET A 1 32.69 45.97 -24.91
CA MET A 1 33.54 44.86 -24.44
C MET A 1 33.70 44.78 -22.91
N ARG A 2 33.94 45.87 -22.18
CA ARG A 2 34.14 45.85 -20.70
C ARG A 2 33.04 45.17 -19.87
N TRP A 3 31.78 45.22 -20.30
CA TRP A 3 30.64 44.67 -19.55
C TRP A 3 30.23 43.26 -19.97
N PHE A 4 30.80 42.74 -21.06
CA PHE A 4 30.40 41.45 -21.63
C PHE A 4 30.72 40.29 -20.68
N LEU A 5 31.86 40.36 -20.00
CA LEU A 5 32.26 39.38 -18.99
C LEU A 5 31.29 39.35 -17.80
N LEU A 6 30.81 40.50 -17.35
CA LEU A 6 29.84 40.59 -16.25
C LEU A 6 28.49 39.98 -16.66
N ILE A 7 28.03 40.26 -17.88
CA ILE A 7 26.79 39.68 -18.42
C ILE A 7 26.93 38.15 -18.56
N LEU A 8 28.08 37.67 -19.04
CA LEU A 8 28.36 36.26 -19.19
C LEU A 8 28.34 35.52 -17.83
N ILE A 9 28.99 36.09 -16.82
CA ILE A 9 29.02 35.53 -15.45
C ILE A 9 27.61 35.51 -14.86
N PHE A 10 26.82 36.55 -15.08
CA PHE A 10 25.45 36.64 -14.58
C PHE A 10 24.54 35.56 -15.19
N ILE A 11 24.64 35.35 -16.51
CA ILE A 11 23.90 34.29 -17.22
C ILE A 11 24.34 32.90 -16.71
N LEU A 12 25.64 32.68 -16.52
CA LEU A 12 26.16 31.41 -16.00
C LEU A 12 25.65 31.14 -14.57
N GLY A 13 25.58 32.17 -13.73
CA GLY A 13 25.07 32.07 -12.36
C GLY A 13 23.58 31.73 -12.31
N LEU A 14 22.77 32.34 -13.17
CA LEU A 14 21.34 32.03 -13.28
C LEU A 14 21.11 30.60 -13.78
N ALA A 15 21.82 30.19 -14.83
CA ALA A 15 21.74 28.83 -15.37
C ALA A 15 22.16 27.77 -14.34
N GLY A 16 23.25 28.03 -13.59
CA GLY A 16 23.70 27.13 -12.52
C GLY A 16 22.67 26.98 -11.39
N MET A 17 22.00 28.06 -11.01
CA MET A 17 20.98 28.03 -9.96
C MET A 17 19.73 27.22 -10.38
N GLU A 18 19.33 27.33 -11.64
CA GLU A 18 18.19 26.59 -12.19
C GLU A 18 18.47 25.08 -12.27
N VAL A 19 19.66 24.70 -12.74
CA VAL A 19 20.11 23.30 -12.77
C VAL A 19 20.16 22.70 -11.36
N TYR A 20 20.66 23.45 -10.37
CA TYR A 20 20.74 22.98 -9.00
C TYR A 20 19.35 22.66 -8.41
N LYS A 21 18.36 23.54 -8.62
CA LYS A 21 16.98 23.33 -8.17
C LYS A 21 16.33 22.10 -8.82
N HIS A 22 16.53 21.91 -10.12
CA HIS A 22 16.00 20.74 -10.82
C HIS A 22 16.62 19.43 -10.34
N MET A 23 17.92 19.43 -10.06
CA MET A 23 18.62 18.24 -9.57
C MET A 23 18.12 17.81 -8.17
N GLU A 24 17.82 18.77 -7.30
CA GLU A 24 17.26 18.51 -5.97
C GLU A 24 15.82 17.97 -6.03
N LEU A 25 14.98 18.53 -6.92
CA LEU A 25 13.63 18.04 -7.19
C LEU A 25 13.62 16.60 -7.73
N ILE A 26 14.54 16.28 -8.65
CA ILE A 26 14.66 14.95 -9.23
C ILE A 26 15.04 13.92 -8.15
N ARG A 27 16.00 14.24 -7.28
CA ARG A 27 16.45 13.33 -6.21
C ARG A 27 15.33 13.04 -5.21
N ASN A 28 14.55 14.06 -4.83
CA ASN A 28 13.41 13.88 -3.95
C ASN A 28 12.28 13.10 -4.64
N SER A 29 12.02 13.36 -5.92
CA SER A 29 11.02 12.62 -6.70
C SER A 29 11.32 11.13 -6.80
N TYR A 30 12.58 10.74 -7.01
CA TYR A 30 12.99 9.33 -7.00
C TYR A 30 12.75 8.65 -5.65
N THR A 31 13.07 9.37 -4.56
CA THR A 31 12.86 8.85 -3.21
C THR A 31 11.37 8.66 -2.94
N VAL A 32 10.55 9.65 -3.28
CA VAL A 32 9.08 9.58 -3.15
C VAL A 32 8.48 8.46 -4.00
N GLN A 33 8.89 8.31 -5.26
CA GLN A 33 8.43 7.23 -6.13
C GLN A 33 8.79 5.85 -5.56
N ARG A 34 10.00 5.70 -5.03
CA ARG A 34 10.43 4.44 -4.41
C ARG A 34 9.58 4.11 -3.17
N LEU A 35 9.30 5.10 -2.34
CA LEU A 35 8.41 4.96 -1.17
C LEU A 35 6.98 4.61 -1.59
N GLN A 36 6.41 5.29 -2.58
CA GLN A 36 5.07 4.99 -3.12
C GLN A 36 4.99 3.57 -3.70
N SER A 37 6.00 3.13 -4.45
CA SER A 37 6.07 1.77 -4.96
C SER A 37 6.10 0.74 -3.83
N LYS A 38 6.86 1.01 -2.77
CA LYS A 38 6.94 0.14 -1.60
C LYS A 38 5.59 0.05 -0.86
N ILE A 39 4.90 1.18 -0.68
CA ILE A 39 3.55 1.23 -0.08
C ILE A 39 2.58 0.36 -0.90
N LYS A 40 2.54 0.56 -2.22
CA LYS A 40 1.66 -0.20 -3.12
C LYS A 40 1.91 -1.70 -3.07
N ASN A 41 3.18 -2.13 -2.98
CA ASN A 41 3.52 -3.54 -2.84
C ASN A 41 3.03 -4.11 -1.51
N VAL A 42 3.26 -3.40 -0.40
CA VAL A 42 2.79 -3.82 0.93
C VAL A 42 1.26 -3.90 0.98
N GLU A 43 0.54 -2.95 0.40
CA GLU A 43 -0.93 -3.00 0.31
C GLU A 43 -1.42 -4.22 -0.48
N LYS A 44 -0.76 -4.53 -1.60
CA LYS A 44 -1.09 -5.70 -2.41
C LYS A 44 -0.84 -7.00 -1.64
N GLU A 45 0.29 -7.11 -0.95
CA GLU A 45 0.60 -8.25 -0.09
C GLU A 45 -0.41 -8.41 1.04
N ASN A 46 -0.81 -7.30 1.68
CA ASN A 46 -1.82 -7.30 2.73
C ASN A 46 -3.19 -7.75 2.18
N ALA A 47 -3.60 -7.26 1.01
CA ALA A 47 -4.84 -7.70 0.36
C ALA A 47 -4.82 -9.20 0.03
N VAL A 48 -3.71 -9.71 -0.48
CA VAL A 48 -3.52 -11.16 -0.74
C VAL A 48 -3.58 -11.94 0.56
N LEU A 49 -2.91 -11.48 1.61
CA LEU A 49 -2.90 -12.14 2.91
C LEU A 49 -4.28 -12.14 3.55
N LYS A 50 -4.99 -11.01 3.52
CA LYS A 50 -6.37 -10.89 3.99
C LYS A 50 -7.30 -11.85 3.26
N ARG A 51 -7.12 -12.03 1.95
CA ARG A 51 -7.87 -13.00 1.14
C ARG A 51 -7.52 -14.45 1.51
N LYS A 52 -6.24 -14.75 1.76
CA LYS A 52 -5.81 -16.08 2.23
C LYS A 52 -6.39 -16.39 3.60
N ILE A 53 -6.32 -15.42 4.53
CA ILE A 53 -6.89 -15.52 5.87
C ILE A 53 -8.40 -15.72 5.79
N SER A 54 -9.14 -14.92 5.02
CA SER A 54 -10.59 -15.11 4.89
C SER A 54 -10.96 -16.46 4.27
N THR A 55 -10.13 -16.97 3.36
CA THR A 55 -10.31 -18.29 2.78
C THR A 55 -10.00 -19.39 3.81
N SER A 56 -8.97 -19.23 4.65
CA SER A 56 -8.63 -20.19 5.71
C SER A 56 -9.59 -20.14 6.90
N LEU A 57 -10.11 -18.95 7.24
CA LEU A 57 -11.16 -18.73 8.25
C LEU A 57 -12.57 -18.95 7.70
N SER A 58 -12.71 -19.39 6.43
CA SER A 58 -14.02 -19.79 5.94
C SER A 58 -14.58 -20.87 6.87
N LEU A 59 -15.81 -20.66 7.33
CA LEU A 59 -16.49 -21.51 8.32
C LEU A 59 -16.38 -23.00 7.96
N ARG A 60 -16.46 -23.28 6.65
CA ARG A 60 -16.29 -24.61 6.05
C ARG A 60 -14.91 -25.24 6.32
N ARG A 61 -13.81 -24.49 6.24
CA ARG A 61 -12.46 -25.03 6.55
C ARG A 61 -12.26 -25.24 8.04
N LEU A 62 -12.80 -24.35 8.86
CA LEU A 62 -12.80 -24.52 10.32
C LEU A 62 -13.58 -25.77 10.72
N GLU A 63 -14.74 -26.00 10.11
CA GLU A 63 -15.58 -27.18 10.33
C GLU A 63 -14.88 -28.48 9.87
N VAL A 64 -14.29 -28.47 8.66
CA VAL A 64 -13.51 -29.63 8.18
C VAL A 64 -12.33 -29.92 9.09
N TYR A 65 -11.58 -28.89 9.52
CA TYR A 65 -10.47 -29.07 10.46
C TYR A 65 -10.95 -29.61 11.81
N ALA A 66 -12.06 -29.12 12.36
CA ALA A 66 -12.65 -29.59 13.61
C ALA A 66 -13.10 -31.06 13.52
N ARG A 67 -13.75 -31.45 12.41
CA ARG A 67 -14.17 -32.83 12.17
C ARG A 67 -12.98 -33.78 11.99
N GLU A 68 -12.00 -33.41 11.15
CA GLU A 68 -10.89 -34.31 10.76
C GLU A 68 -9.76 -34.38 11.79
N ARG A 69 -9.36 -33.23 12.37
CA ARG A 69 -8.21 -33.16 13.30
C ARG A 69 -8.61 -33.28 14.76
N LEU A 70 -9.75 -32.71 15.15
CA LEU A 70 -10.21 -32.69 16.53
C LEU A 70 -11.25 -33.77 16.83
N LYS A 71 -11.68 -34.56 15.82
CA LYS A 71 -12.71 -35.60 15.93
C LYS A 71 -14.00 -35.09 16.58
N LEU A 72 -14.31 -33.81 16.38
CA LEU A 72 -15.54 -33.20 16.88
C LEU A 72 -16.69 -33.63 15.97
N GLY A 73 -17.81 -34.07 16.57
CA GLY A 73 -19.04 -34.44 15.87
C GLY A 73 -19.72 -33.25 15.19
N GLU A 74 -20.82 -33.50 14.47
CA GLU A 74 -21.54 -32.46 13.72
C GLU A 74 -21.86 -31.24 14.59
N PRO A 75 -21.68 -30.01 14.06
CA PRO A 75 -22.01 -28.81 14.81
C PRO A 75 -23.51 -28.82 15.12
N GLU A 76 -23.87 -28.67 16.40
CA GLU A 76 -25.24 -28.30 16.79
C GLU A 76 -25.65 -27.09 15.95
N GLU A 77 -26.81 -27.18 15.30
CA GLU A 77 -27.35 -26.16 14.38
C GLU A 77 -27.21 -24.75 14.98
N VAL A 78 -26.15 -24.04 14.61
CA VAL A 78 -25.92 -22.69 15.15
C VAL A 78 -26.89 -21.77 14.41
N ARG A 79 -28.04 -21.52 15.04
CA ARG A 79 -29.00 -20.47 14.66
C ARG A 79 -28.23 -19.20 14.32
N PHE A 80 -28.26 -18.81 13.05
CA PHE A 80 -27.76 -17.51 12.63
C PHE A 80 -28.56 -16.42 13.34
N ILE A 81 -27.95 -15.71 14.30
CA ILE A 81 -28.54 -14.50 14.87
C ILE A 81 -28.44 -13.41 13.78
N ARG A 82 -29.51 -13.24 12.98
CA ARG A 82 -29.66 -12.03 12.14
C ARG A 82 -29.85 -10.84 13.06
N LYS A 83 -28.94 -9.87 13.00
CA LYS A 83 -28.96 -8.66 13.82
C LYS A 83 -30.00 -7.62 13.36
N ASP A 84 -30.77 -7.87 12.31
CA ASP A 84 -31.73 -6.89 11.81
C ASP A 84 -33.11 -7.52 11.64
N SER A 85 -33.95 -7.41 12.67
CA SER A 85 -35.40 -7.55 12.57
C SER A 85 -36.03 -6.24 13.05
N PRO A 86 -36.62 -5.41 12.18
CA PRO A 86 -37.57 -4.40 12.60
C PRO A 86 -38.77 -5.15 13.20
N ARG A 87 -39.21 -4.69 14.36
CA ARG A 87 -40.44 -5.13 15.02
C ARG A 87 -41.57 -4.30 14.42
N ASP A 88 -42.55 -4.97 13.80
CA ASP A 88 -43.85 -4.35 13.45
C ASP A 88 -44.55 -3.81 14.71
#